data_AF-A0A942KYK7-F1
#
_entry.id   AF-A0A942KYK7-F1
#
_cell.length_a   1.000
_cell.length_b   1.000
_cell.length_c   1.000
_cell.angle_alpha   90.00
_cell.angle_beta   90.00
_cell.angle_gamma   90.00
#
_symmetry.space_group_name_H-M   'P 1'
#
loop_
_entity.id
_entity.type
_entity.pdbx_description
1 polymer ?
#
loop_
_entity_poly.entity_id
_entity_poly.type
_entity_poly.pdbx_seq_one_letter_code
_entity_poly.pdbx_strand_id
1 'polypeptide(L)'
;MQDITELEKRITAALERIGKGVDKLATQPRAAAQPAAQPAAQPAAQPAATPAALPAAPMTDAALRAQLEEEKALTAQLQARLRAASARESKGDLQDKVDRLTQELDVKGLELQRMRRVNASLREQLEALRTAAAAGVSEPHLINKAMQTELETLRATRLTEIAEMDEILAALEPHLTEAGHART
;
A
#
# COMPACT_ATOMS: atom_id res chain seq x y z
N MET A 1 1.00 27.01 1.03
CA MET A 1 0.49 27.45 -0.29
C MET A 1 1.59 27.61 -1.33
N GLN A 2 2.83 27.97 -0.97
CA GLN A 2 3.94 28.05 -1.92
C GLN A 2 4.34 26.68 -2.50
N ASP A 3 4.28 25.62 -1.69
CA ASP A 3 4.68 24.26 -2.12
C ASP A 3 3.79 23.69 -3.23
N ILE A 4 2.49 24.01 -3.20
CA ILE A 4 1.52 23.58 -4.22
C ILE A 4 1.86 24.24 -5.58
N THR A 5 2.17 25.54 -5.58
CA THR A 5 2.54 26.26 -6.81
C THR A 5 3.86 25.79 -7.40
N GLU A 6 4.78 25.27 -6.57
CA GLU A 6 6.04 24.69 -7.02
C GLU A 6 5.85 23.29 -7.60
N LEU A 7 5.00 22.47 -6.98
CA LEU A 7 4.60 21.16 -7.51
C LEU A 7 3.86 21.30 -8.84
N GLU A 8 2.95 22.25 -8.99
CA GLU A 8 2.24 22.51 -10.24
C GLU A 8 3.20 22.87 -11.38
N LYS A 9 4.18 23.76 -11.12
CA LYS A 9 5.22 24.14 -12.09
C LYS A 9 6.11 22.96 -12.50
N ARG A 10 6.46 22.08 -11.54
CA ARG A 10 7.26 20.88 -11.82
C ARG A 10 6.49 19.86 -12.64
N ILE A 11 5.20 19.67 -12.36
CA ILE A 11 4.32 18.78 -13.13
C ILE A 11 4.17 19.28 -14.56
N THR A 12 3.94 20.58 -14.77
CA THR A 12 3.84 21.15 -16.14
C THR A 12 5.15 20.97 -16.91
N ALA A 13 6.29 21.23 -16.28
CA ALA A 13 7.61 21.03 -16.91
C ALA A 13 7.89 19.55 -17.24
N ALA A 14 7.44 18.61 -16.40
CA ALA A 14 7.58 17.17 -16.65
C ALA A 14 6.71 16.73 -17.84
N LEU A 15 5.47 17.20 -17.92
CA LEU A 15 4.55 16.88 -19.01
C LEU A 15 5.04 17.42 -20.35
N GLU A 16 5.60 18.63 -20.40
CA GLU A 16 6.21 19.17 -21.63
C GLU A 16 7.43 18.37 -22.09
N ARG A 17 8.26 17.88 -21.16
CA ARG A 17 9.42 17.05 -21.49
C ARG A 17 9.00 15.71 -22.07
N ILE A 18 7.94 15.11 -21.53
CA ILE A 18 7.37 13.86 -22.04
C ILE A 18 6.79 14.08 -23.44
N GLY A 19 6.01 15.15 -23.66
CA GLY A 19 5.50 15.49 -24.99
C GLY A 19 6.61 15.62 -26.03
N LYS A 20 7.66 16.40 -25.72
CA LYS A 20 8.85 16.54 -26.58
C LYS A 20 9.60 15.22 -26.80
N GLY A 21 9.59 14.30 -25.83
CA GLY A 21 10.19 12.97 -25.94
C GLY A 21 9.40 12.05 -26.87
N VAL A 22 8.07 12.08 -26.77
CA VAL A 22 7.16 11.31 -27.63
C VAL A 22 7.24 11.80 -29.08
N ASP A 23 7.30 13.12 -29.30
CA ASP A 23 7.46 13.69 -30.65
C ASP A 23 8.81 13.29 -31.28
N LYS A 24 9.89 13.22 -30.49
CA LYS A 24 11.21 12.74 -30.94
C LYS A 24 11.22 11.26 -31.30
N LEU A 25 10.48 10.43 -30.56
CA LEU A 25 10.30 9.01 -30.86
C LEU A 25 9.43 8.80 -32.10
N ALA A 26 8.41 9.64 -32.30
CA ALA A 26 7.56 9.61 -33.49
C ALA A 26 8.28 10.10 -34.76
N THR A 27 9.22 11.04 -34.61
CA THR A 27 10.03 11.59 -35.72
C THR A 27 11.33 10.83 -35.96
N GLN A 28 11.72 9.90 -35.10
CA GLN A 28 12.84 9.00 -35.35
C GLN A 28 12.47 7.97 -36.42
N PRO A 29 13.06 8.03 -37.62
CA PRO A 29 12.91 6.95 -38.59
C PRO A 29 13.61 5.72 -38.00
N ARG A 30 12.92 4.58 -37.96
CA ARG A 30 13.56 3.29 -37.68
C ARG A 30 14.53 3.01 -38.83
N ALA A 31 15.79 3.44 -38.64
CA ALA A 31 16.84 3.28 -39.63
C ALA A 31 17.02 1.79 -39.93
N ALA A 32 16.65 1.42 -41.15
CA ALA A 32 17.00 0.15 -41.77
C ALA A 32 18.52 -0.04 -41.67
N ALA A 33 18.93 -1.24 -41.25
CA ALA A 33 20.31 -1.68 -41.35
C ALA A 33 20.77 -1.54 -42.81
N GLN A 34 21.71 -0.62 -43.04
CA GLN A 34 22.42 -0.49 -44.30
C GLN A 34 23.77 -1.23 -44.22
N PRO A 35 24.17 -1.96 -45.28
CA PRO A 35 25.39 -2.76 -45.31
C PRO A 35 26.61 -1.88 -45.61
N ALA A 36 27.63 -1.94 -44.75
CA ALA A 36 28.89 -1.25 -44.97
C ALA A 36 29.78 -2.03 -45.98
N ALA A 37 30.15 -1.33 -47.04
CA ALA A 37 31.05 -1.77 -48.11
C ALA A 37 32.52 -1.84 -47.64
N GLN A 38 33.27 -2.71 -48.32
CA GLN A 38 34.71 -2.99 -48.20
C GLN A 38 35.60 -1.84 -48.71
N PRO A 39 36.90 -1.84 -48.36
CA PRO A 39 37.98 -1.46 -49.28
C PRO A 39 38.93 -2.63 -49.61
N ALA A 40 39.54 -2.53 -50.79
CA ALA A 40 40.20 -3.56 -51.60
C ALA A 40 41.62 -4.03 -51.18
N ALA A 41 41.86 -5.35 -51.42
CA ALA A 41 42.99 -6.07 -52.05
C ALA A 41 44.45 -5.87 -51.53
N GLN A 42 45.28 -6.89 -51.24
CA GLN A 42 45.86 -7.90 -52.17
C GLN A 42 46.62 -9.07 -51.44
N PRO A 43 47.14 -10.14 -52.12
CA PRO A 43 46.97 -11.56 -51.74
C PRO A 43 48.23 -12.31 -51.27
N ALA A 44 48.07 -13.43 -50.54
CA ALA A 44 48.89 -14.66 -50.64
C ALA A 44 48.41 -15.80 -49.70
N ALA A 45 48.22 -16.99 -50.29
CA ALA A 45 48.35 -18.36 -49.73
C ALA A 45 47.51 -18.82 -48.50
N GLN A 46 46.59 -19.76 -48.76
CA GLN A 46 45.92 -20.71 -47.84
C GLN A 46 46.90 -21.85 -47.42
N PRO A 47 46.63 -22.77 -46.43
CA PRO A 47 45.30 -23.23 -46.00
C PRO A 47 45.10 -23.63 -44.51
N ALA A 48 43.84 -23.94 -44.20
CA ALA A 48 43.37 -24.87 -43.16
C ALA A 48 43.37 -24.42 -41.69
N ALA A 49 42.24 -23.81 -41.28
CA ALA A 49 41.52 -24.20 -40.07
C ALA A 49 40.12 -23.60 -40.13
N THR A 50 39.15 -24.40 -40.56
CA THR A 50 37.73 -24.14 -40.36
C THR A 50 37.42 -24.12 -38.86
N PRO A 51 36.99 -23.01 -38.24
CA PRO A 51 36.10 -23.15 -37.12
C PRO A 51 34.77 -23.62 -37.71
N ALA A 52 34.41 -24.85 -37.36
CA ALA A 52 33.10 -25.41 -37.66
C ALA A 52 32.03 -24.41 -37.21
N ALA A 53 31.50 -23.65 -38.17
CA ALA A 53 30.17 -23.12 -38.07
C ALA A 53 29.28 -24.33 -37.84
N LEU A 54 28.74 -24.45 -36.62
CA LEU A 54 27.60 -25.30 -36.35
C LEU A 54 26.63 -25.15 -37.53
N PRO A 55 26.20 -26.24 -38.17
CA PRO A 55 25.09 -26.14 -39.09
C PRO A 55 23.89 -25.76 -38.21
N ALA A 56 23.59 -24.47 -38.14
CA ALA A 56 22.22 -24.04 -37.92
C ALA A 56 21.47 -24.60 -39.11
N ALA A 57 21.03 -25.86 -39.00
CA ALA A 57 20.05 -26.42 -39.89
C ALA A 57 18.93 -25.38 -39.98
N PRO A 58 18.47 -25.00 -41.18
CA PRO A 58 17.33 -24.12 -41.29
C PRO A 58 16.19 -24.88 -40.62
N MET A 59 15.87 -24.52 -39.38
CA MET A 59 14.65 -25.02 -38.76
C MET A 59 13.56 -24.62 -39.75
N THR A 60 12.85 -25.61 -40.28
CA THR A 60 11.78 -25.32 -41.22
C THR A 60 10.79 -24.41 -40.52
N ASP A 61 10.16 -23.49 -41.25
CA ASP A 61 9.15 -22.60 -40.67
C ASP A 61 8.09 -23.36 -39.86
N ALA A 62 7.84 -24.63 -40.19
CA ALA A 62 7.00 -25.54 -39.44
C ALA A 62 7.51 -25.87 -38.03
N ALA A 63 8.82 -26.12 -37.86
CA ALA A 63 9.42 -26.42 -36.55
C ALA A 63 9.46 -25.18 -35.65
N LEU A 64 9.77 -24.01 -36.21
CA LEU A 64 9.71 -22.73 -35.48
C LEU A 64 8.27 -22.39 -35.06
N ARG A 65 7.29 -22.61 -35.93
CA ARG A 65 5.87 -22.45 -35.58
C ARG A 65 5.44 -23.42 -34.47
N ALA A 66 5.89 -24.67 -34.51
CA ALA A 66 5.58 -25.63 -33.44
C ALA A 66 6.13 -25.19 -32.08
N GLN A 67 7.36 -24.68 -32.02
CA GLN A 67 7.96 -24.12 -30.80
C GLN A 67 7.21 -22.87 -30.32
N LEU A 68 6.82 -21.97 -31.22
CA LEU A 68 6.02 -20.80 -30.86
C LEU A 68 4.64 -21.19 -30.30
N GLU A 69 4.00 -22.23 -30.83
CA GLU A 69 2.73 -22.72 -30.27
C GLU A 69 2.92 -23.39 -28.91
N GLU A 70 4.03 -24.10 -28.69
CA GLU A 70 4.39 -24.66 -27.39
C GLU A 70 4.68 -23.57 -26.34
N GLU A 71 5.45 -22.54 -26.70
CA GLU A 71 5.72 -21.38 -25.83
C GLU A 71 4.45 -20.58 -25.53
N LYS A 72 3.56 -20.41 -26.51
CA LYS A 72 2.22 -19.81 -26.30
C LYS A 72 1.36 -20.63 -25.35
N ALA A 73 1.40 -21.96 -25.46
CA ALA A 73 0.67 -22.84 -24.55
C ALA A 73 1.22 -22.75 -23.12
N LEU A 74 2.54 -22.72 -22.94
CA LEU A 74 3.19 -22.55 -21.64
C LEU A 74 2.90 -21.19 -21.02
N THR A 75 2.98 -20.11 -21.81
CA THR A 75 2.64 -18.76 -21.33
C THR A 75 1.17 -18.64 -20.96
N ALA A 76 0.25 -19.24 -21.72
CA ALA A 76 -1.17 -19.29 -21.35
C ALA A 76 -1.40 -20.05 -20.02
N GLN A 77 -0.69 -21.17 -19.81
CA GLN A 77 -0.76 -21.94 -18.57
C GLN A 77 -0.21 -21.14 -17.37
N LEU A 78 0.92 -20.47 -17.53
CA LEU A 78 1.51 -19.62 -16.49
C LEU A 78 0.62 -18.43 -16.17
N GLN A 79 0.03 -17.78 -17.17
CA GLN A 79 -0.95 -16.70 -16.96
C GLN A 79 -2.19 -17.20 -16.21
N ALA A 80 -2.70 -18.40 -16.52
CA ALA A 80 -3.83 -18.98 -15.80
C ALA A 80 -3.47 -19.27 -14.33
N ARG A 81 -2.27 -19.79 -14.07
CA ARG A 81 -1.76 -20.01 -12.70
C ARG A 81 -1.57 -18.70 -11.94
N LEU A 82 -1.03 -17.66 -12.59
CA LEU A 82 -0.87 -16.34 -11.99
C LEU A 82 -2.22 -15.72 -11.63
N ARG A 83 -3.21 -15.78 -12.53
CA ARG A 83 -4.58 -15.30 -12.25
C ARG A 83 -5.22 -16.06 -11.07
N ALA A 84 -5.00 -17.37 -11.00
CA ALA A 84 -5.50 -18.18 -9.89
C ALA A 84 -4.78 -17.85 -8.56
N ALA A 85 -3.47 -17.57 -8.60
CA ALA A 85 -2.71 -17.14 -7.44
C ALA A 85 -3.13 -15.74 -6.96
N SER A 86 -3.26 -14.76 -7.87
CA SER A 86 -3.68 -13.40 -7.55
C SER A 86 -5.10 -13.35 -7.01
N ALA A 87 -6.00 -14.21 -7.49
CA ALA A 87 -7.36 -14.34 -6.93
C ALA A 87 -7.39 -14.95 -5.52
N ARG A 88 -6.41 -15.79 -5.18
CA ARG A 88 -6.25 -16.33 -3.81
C ARG A 88 -5.66 -15.28 -2.87
N GLU A 89 -4.67 -14.53 -3.35
CA GLU A 89 -4.06 -13.42 -2.62
C GLU A 89 -5.10 -12.34 -2.31
N SER A 90 -5.89 -11.90 -3.29
CA SER A 90 -6.95 -10.91 -3.06
C SER A 90 -8.03 -11.40 -2.10
N LYS A 91 -8.33 -12.71 -2.09
CA LYS A 91 -9.21 -13.32 -1.09
C LYS A 91 -8.57 -13.33 0.31
N GLY A 92 -7.27 -13.59 0.40
CA GLY A 92 -6.49 -13.48 1.63
C GLY A 92 -6.52 -12.07 2.20
N ASP A 93 -6.25 -11.06 1.36
CA ASP A 93 -6.30 -9.64 1.76
C ASP A 93 -7.68 -9.23 2.28
N LEU A 94 -8.75 -9.74 1.66
CA LEU A 94 -10.12 -9.49 2.12
C LEU A 94 -10.40 -10.19 3.46
N GLN A 95 -9.91 -11.42 3.65
CA GLN A 95 -10.06 -12.13 4.92
C GLN A 95 -9.31 -11.41 6.05
N ASP A 96 -8.06 -10.99 5.81
CA ASP A 96 -7.27 -10.24 6.77
C ASP A 96 -7.95 -8.92 7.16
N LYS A 97 -8.59 -8.23 6.20
CA LYS A 97 -9.39 -7.03 6.47
C LYS A 97 -10.62 -7.33 7.33
N VAL A 98 -11.33 -8.43 7.05
CA VAL A 98 -12.48 -8.86 7.86
C VAL A 98 -12.05 -9.17 9.29
N ASP A 99 -10.93 -9.88 9.46
CA ASP A 99 -10.42 -10.25 10.77
C ASP A 99 -10.00 -9.00 11.56
N ARG A 100 -9.34 -8.02 10.93
CA ARG A 100 -9.02 -6.72 11.55
C ARG A 100 -10.27 -5.94 11.96
N LEU A 101 -11.24 -5.79 11.05
CA LEU A 101 -12.49 -5.09 11.35
C LEU A 101 -13.28 -5.78 12.46
N THR A 102 -13.22 -7.11 12.55
CA THR A 102 -13.86 -7.87 13.63
C THR A 102 -13.21 -7.57 14.98
N GLN A 103 -11.87 -7.54 15.03
CA GLN A 103 -11.13 -7.17 16.23
C GLN A 103 -11.43 -5.74 16.67
N GLU A 104 -11.47 -4.78 15.72
CA GLU A 104 -11.85 -3.40 16.00
C GLU A 104 -13.27 -3.30 16.57
N LEU A 105 -14.23 -4.04 16.00
CA LEU A 105 -15.60 -4.09 16.52
C LEU A 105 -15.68 -4.66 17.94
N ASP A 106 -14.89 -5.69 18.25
CA ASP A 106 -14.83 -6.27 19.60
C ASP A 106 -14.27 -5.26 20.61
N VAL A 107 -13.17 -4.56 20.26
CA VAL A 107 -12.57 -3.50 21.09
C VAL A 107 -13.58 -2.37 21.34
N LYS A 108 -14.23 -1.87 20.27
CA LYS A 108 -15.27 -0.83 20.40
C LYS A 108 -16.50 -1.33 21.17
N GLY A 109 -16.84 -2.61 21.08
CA GLY A 109 -17.89 -3.24 21.89
C GLY A 109 -17.58 -3.20 23.39
N LEU A 110 -16.33 -3.51 23.77
CA LEU A 110 -15.86 -3.44 25.15
C LEU A 110 -15.85 -1.99 25.68
N GLU A 111 -15.41 -1.03 24.86
CA GLU A 111 -15.46 0.40 25.20
C GLU A 111 -16.90 0.87 25.46
N LEU A 112 -17.85 0.52 24.60
CA LEU A 112 -19.26 0.84 24.78
C LEU A 112 -19.82 0.25 26.08
N GLN A 113 -19.48 -1.00 26.40
CA GLN A 113 -19.90 -1.62 27.66
C GLN A 113 -19.31 -0.89 28.88
N ARG A 114 -18.03 -0.50 28.82
CA ARG A 114 -17.37 0.31 29.86
C ARG A 114 -18.06 1.66 30.02
N MET A 115 -18.35 2.37 28.93
CA MET A 115 -19.07 3.64 28.97
C MET A 115 -20.47 3.48 29.57
N ARG A 116 -21.20 2.42 29.24
CA ARG A 116 -22.52 2.14 29.84
C ARG A 116 -22.41 1.94 31.36
N ARG A 117 -21.40 1.20 31.82
CA ARG A 117 -21.15 0.99 33.26
C ARG A 117 -20.82 2.30 33.98
N VAL A 118 -19.95 3.12 33.41
CA VAL A 118 -19.61 4.45 33.96
C VAL A 118 -20.85 5.34 34.04
N ASN A 119 -21.65 5.40 32.98
CA ASN A 119 -22.90 6.17 32.97
C ASN A 119 -23.93 5.66 34.00
N ALA A 120 -24.02 4.34 34.22
CA ALA A 120 -24.89 3.78 35.25
C ALA A 120 -24.43 4.22 36.66
N SER A 121 -23.13 4.14 36.94
CA SER A 121 -22.54 4.57 38.21
C SER A 121 -22.76 6.07 38.46
N LEU A 122 -22.60 6.92 37.45
CA LEU A 122 -22.83 8.36 37.58
C LEU A 122 -24.32 8.66 37.86
N ARG A 123 -25.25 7.95 37.21
CA ARG A 123 -26.68 8.11 37.47
C ARG A 123 -27.05 7.72 38.90
N GLU A 124 -26.54 6.60 39.38
CA GLU A 124 -26.75 6.13 40.77
C GLU A 124 -26.24 7.16 41.78
N GLN A 125 -25.08 7.77 41.52
CA GLN A 125 -24.52 8.80 42.39
C GLN A 125 -25.31 10.10 42.37
N LEU A 126 -25.75 10.54 41.19
CA LEU A 126 -26.62 11.71 41.08
C LEU A 126 -27.96 11.49 41.79
N GLU A 127 -28.49 10.27 41.75
CA GLU A 127 -29.70 9.90 42.49
C GLU A 127 -29.46 9.93 44.00
N ALA A 128 -28.37 9.33 44.50
CA ALA A 128 -27.99 9.37 45.90
C ALA A 128 -27.78 10.81 46.43
N LEU A 129 -27.16 11.68 45.62
CA LEU A 129 -26.99 13.09 45.98
C LEU A 129 -28.33 13.85 45.98
N ARG A 130 -29.22 13.56 45.02
CA ARG A 130 -30.55 14.18 44.95
C ARG A 130 -31.45 13.75 46.12
N THR A 131 -31.43 12.48 46.52
CA THR A 131 -32.21 11.99 47.67
C THR A 131 -31.69 12.59 48.98
N ALA A 132 -30.37 12.66 49.17
CA ALA A 132 -29.75 13.32 50.30
C ALA A 132 -30.09 14.83 50.36
N ALA A 133 -30.00 15.52 49.22
CA ALA A 133 -30.39 16.93 49.11
C ALA A 133 -31.89 17.16 49.38
N ALA A 134 -32.77 16.28 48.88
CA ALA A 134 -34.22 16.34 49.13
C ALA A 134 -34.57 16.08 50.60
N ALA A 135 -33.81 15.23 51.29
CA ALA A 135 -33.93 15.03 52.73
C ALA A 135 -33.34 16.20 53.56
N GLY A 136 -32.71 17.18 52.91
CA GLY A 136 -32.01 18.28 53.58
C GLY A 136 -30.73 17.85 54.29
N VAL A 137 -30.28 16.60 54.10
CA VAL A 137 -29.08 16.05 54.70
C VAL A 137 -27.97 16.04 53.66
N SER A 138 -27.11 17.05 53.69
CA SER A 138 -25.86 17.02 52.92
C SER A 138 -24.83 16.19 53.68
N GLU A 139 -24.61 14.95 53.26
CA GLU A 139 -23.55 14.12 53.83
C GLU A 139 -22.21 14.37 53.11
N PRO A 140 -21.17 14.90 53.79
CA PRO A 140 -19.86 15.13 53.18
C PRO A 140 -19.23 13.87 52.55
N HIS A 141 -19.53 12.69 53.11
CA HIS A 141 -19.03 11.42 52.59
C HIS A 141 -19.62 11.06 51.22
N LEU A 142 -20.89 11.40 50.93
CA LEU A 142 -21.50 11.17 49.62
C LEU A 142 -20.90 12.08 48.55
N ILE A 143 -20.64 13.34 48.90
CA ILE A 143 -19.98 14.30 48.02
C ILE A 143 -18.55 13.84 47.72
N ASN A 144 -17.78 13.48 48.76
CA ASN A 144 -16.41 12.98 48.58
C ASN A 144 -16.39 11.71 47.72
N LYS A 145 -17.33 10.78 47.91
CA LYS A 145 -17.45 9.57 47.11
C LYS A 145 -17.77 9.89 45.65
N ALA A 146 -18.72 10.79 45.39
CA ALA A 146 -19.08 11.21 44.03
C ALA A 146 -17.90 11.92 43.33
N MET A 147 -17.17 12.79 44.04
CA MET A 147 -15.97 13.45 43.50
C MET A 147 -14.85 12.43 43.21
N GLN A 148 -14.63 11.45 44.08
CA GLN A 148 -13.62 10.41 43.86
C GLN A 148 -13.92 9.59 42.61
N THR A 149 -15.17 9.17 42.43
CA THR A 149 -15.57 8.43 41.24
C THR A 149 -15.55 9.29 39.98
N GLU A 150 -15.90 10.57 40.06
CA GLU A 150 -15.75 11.48 38.92
C GLU A 150 -14.28 11.58 38.49
N LEU A 151 -13.36 11.76 39.45
CA LEU A 151 -11.92 11.77 39.16
C LEU A 151 -11.43 10.45 38.58
N GLU A 152 -11.89 9.31 39.10
CA GLU A 152 -11.58 7.99 38.54
C GLU A 152 -12.09 7.85 37.10
N THR A 153 -13.30 8.33 36.82
CA THR A 153 -13.86 8.31 35.46
C THR A 153 -13.09 9.22 34.50
N LEU A 154 -12.72 10.44 34.92
CA LEU A 154 -11.91 11.35 34.12
C LEU A 154 -10.52 10.79 33.83
N ARG A 155 -9.88 10.17 34.82
CA ARG A 155 -8.59 9.47 34.64
C ARG A 155 -8.73 8.31 33.66
N ALA A 156 -9.79 7.50 33.81
CA ALA A 156 -10.11 6.40 32.94
C ALA A 156 -10.34 6.84 31.48
N THR A 157 -11.05 7.94 31.26
CA THR A 157 -11.27 8.53 29.93
C THR A 157 -9.96 9.03 29.34
N ARG A 158 -9.17 9.81 30.10
CA ARG A 158 -7.88 10.33 29.64
C ARG A 158 -6.90 9.23 29.25
N LEU A 159 -6.83 8.13 30.00
CA LEU A 159 -6.00 6.98 29.63
C LEU A 159 -6.44 6.33 28.31
N THR A 160 -7.75 6.33 28.05
CA THR A 160 -8.31 5.80 26.79
C THR A 160 -7.98 6.74 25.63
N GLU A 161 -8.15 8.05 25.81
CA GLU A 161 -7.77 9.07 24.82
C GLU A 161 -6.27 9.02 24.48
N ILE A 162 -5.40 8.79 25.47
CA ILE A 162 -3.96 8.62 25.24
C ILE A 162 -3.69 7.36 24.41
N ALA A 163 -4.32 6.24 24.76
CA ALA A 163 -4.17 5.00 24.01
C ALA A 163 -4.67 5.11 22.56
N GLU A 164 -5.81 5.78 22.34
CA GLU A 164 -6.33 6.08 20.99
C GLU A 164 -5.36 7.01 20.22
N MET A 165 -4.76 7.99 20.90
CA MET A 165 -3.80 8.88 20.27
C MET A 165 -2.50 8.14 19.90
N ASP A 166 -2.02 7.23 20.74
CA ASP A 166 -0.88 6.37 20.44
C ASP A 166 -1.17 5.44 19.25
N GLU A 167 -2.39 4.91 19.16
CA GLU A 167 -2.86 4.11 18.02
C GLU A 167 -2.92 4.93 16.72
N ILE A 168 -3.43 6.17 16.78
CA ILE A 168 -3.44 7.09 15.64
C ILE A 168 -2.00 7.43 15.21
N LEU A 169 -1.10 7.68 16.16
CA LEU A 169 0.31 7.95 15.85
C LEU A 169 0.96 6.75 15.16
N ALA A 170 0.73 5.54 15.68
CA ALA A 170 1.23 4.30 15.07
C ALA A 170 0.67 4.08 13.65
N ALA A 171 -0.60 4.43 13.41
CA ALA A 171 -1.21 4.37 12.09
C ALA A 171 -0.64 5.42 11.11
N LEU A 172 -0.23 6.60 11.59
CA LEU A 172 0.35 7.67 10.78
C LEU A 172 1.84 7.49 10.48
N GLU A 173 2.60 6.82 11.35
CA GLU A 173 4.04 6.57 11.19
C GLU A 173 4.45 5.93 9.84
N PRO A 174 3.76 4.92 9.28
CA PRO A 174 4.10 4.39 7.96
C PRO A 174 3.93 5.44 6.85
N HIS A 175 2.95 6.33 6.95
CA HIS A 175 2.74 7.40 5.96
C HIS A 175 3.78 8.52 6.08
N LEU A 176 4.24 8.80 7.31
CA LEU A 176 5.31 9.77 7.55
C LEU A 176 6.67 9.26 7.08
N THR A 177 6.96 7.97 7.27
CA THR A 177 8.21 7.35 6.79
C THR A 177 8.24 7.23 5.27
N GLU A 178 7.13 6.85 4.62
CA GLU A 178 7.00 6.84 3.17
C GLU A 178 7.19 8.25 2.56
N ALA A 179 6.62 9.29 3.19
CA ALA A 179 6.84 10.68 2.81
C ALA A 179 8.29 11.17 3.05
N GLY A 180 8.99 10.61 4.05
CA GLY A 180 10.40 10.86 4.32
C GLY A 180 11.32 10.21 3.28
N HIS A 181 11.06 8.94 2.92
CA HIS A 181 11.80 8.19 1.91
C HIS A 181 11.59 8.74 0.49
N ALA A 182 10.42 9.30 0.19
CA ALA A 182 10.19 10.00 -1.09
C ALA A 182 10.96 11.34 -1.20
N ARG A 183 11.49 11.86 -0.09
CA ARG A 183 12.21 13.13 0.00
C ARG A 183 13.74 12.95 0.00
N THR A 184 14.23 11.74 0.24
CA THR A 184 15.66 11.33 0.14
C THR A 184 15.95 10.68 -1.20
#